data_AF-A0A8T5FCA5-F1
#
_entry.id   AF-A0A8T5FCA5-F1
#
_cell.length_a   1.000
_cell.length_b   1.000
_cell.length_c   1.000
_cell.angle_alpha   90.00
_cell.angle_beta   90.00
_cell.angle_gamma   90.00
#
_symmetry.space_group_name_H-M   'P 1'
#
loop_
_entity.id
_entity.type
_entity.pdbx_description
1 polymer ?
#
loop_
_entity_poly.entity_id
_entity_poly.type
_entity_poly.pdbx_seq_one_letter_code
_entity_poly.pdbx_strand_id
1 'polypeptide(L)' 'MTRKCCKNKAKYLIEYYCGLDTANWQLCQKHYDCDTCFQKNIKNIEKLK' A
#
# COMPACT_ATOMS: atom_id res chain seq x y z
N MET A 1 4.28 1.97 -13.09
CA MET A 1 4.20 0.54 -12.72
C MET A 1 3.73 0.42 -11.29
N THR A 2 2.58 -0.20 -11.03
CA THR A 2 2.04 -0.35 -9.67
C THR A 2 2.84 -1.42 -8.94
N ARG A 3 3.53 -1.05 -7.86
CA ARG A 3 4.24 -2.04 -7.04
C ARG A 3 3.19 -2.92 -6.36
N LYS A 4 3.37 -4.23 -6.38
CA LYS A 4 2.56 -5.19 -5.61
C LYS A 4 3.43 -5.74 -4.50
N CYS A 5 2.89 -5.78 -3.29
CA CYS A 5 3.59 -6.35 -2.13
C CYS A 5 3.95 -7.82 -2.33
N CYS A 6 3.07 -8.51 -3.05
CA CYS A 6 2.97 -9.95 -2.97
C CYS A 6 2.17 -10.45 -4.18
N LYS A 7 2.37 -11.72 -4.57
CA LYS A 7 1.61 -12.36 -5.66
C LYS A 7 0.11 -12.53 -5.32
N ASN A 8 -0.24 -12.41 -4.04
CA ASN A 8 -1.62 -12.52 -3.53
C ASN A 8 -2.51 -11.39 -4.06
N LYS A 9 -3.84 -11.62 -4.05
CA LYS A 9 -4.82 -10.61 -4.43
C LYS A 9 -4.65 -9.38 -3.54
N ALA A 10 -4.41 -8.24 -4.19
CA ALA A 10 -4.36 -6.95 -3.52
C ALA A 10 -5.75 -6.60 -3.00
N LYS A 11 -5.81 -6.11 -1.76
CA LYS A 11 -7.04 -5.67 -1.12
C LYS A 11 -7.03 -4.17 -0.85
N TYR A 12 -5.83 -3.59 -0.79
CA TYR A 12 -5.62 -2.18 -0.56
C TYR A 12 -4.69 -1.64 -1.64
N LEU A 13 -5.00 -0.45 -2.14
CA LEU A 13 -4.11 0.39 -2.91
C LEU A 13 -3.74 1.56 -2.01
N ILE A 14 -2.47 1.69 -1.68
CA ILE A 14 -1.95 2.75 -0.82
C ILE A 14 -1.16 3.74 -1.66
N GLU A 15 -1.31 5.00 -1.34
CA GLU A 15 -0.47 6.08 -1.85
C GLU A 15 0.41 6.58 -0.71
N TYR A 16 1.72 6.55 -0.93
CA TYR A 16 2.72 7.00 0.04
C TYR A 16 3.69 7.98 -0.63
N TYR A 17 4.21 8.90 0.18
CA TYR A 17 5.13 9.93 -0.27
C TYR A 17 6.56 9.38 -0.23
N CYS A 18 7.29 9.49 -1.34
CA CYS A 18 8.68 9.07 -1.45
C CYS A 18 9.52 10.25 -1.93
N GLY A 19 9.79 11.20 -1.04
CA GLY A 19 10.48 12.45 -1.38
C GLY A 19 9.51 13.49 -1.92
N LEU A 20 9.66 13.90 -3.19
CA LEU A 20 8.74 14.83 -3.89
C LEU A 20 7.66 14.09 -4.70
N ASP A 21 7.82 12.78 -4.85
CA ASP A 21 6.94 11.94 -5.67
C ASP A 21 5.94 11.17 -4.81
N THR A 22 4.74 10.99 -5.35
CA THR A 22 3.74 10.05 -4.84
C THR A 22 3.92 8.69 -5.52
N ALA A 23 3.95 7.64 -4.71
CA ALA A 23 4.07 6.27 -5.19
C ALA A 23 2.85 5.46 -4.76
N ASN A 24 2.34 4.65 -5.70
CA ASN A 24 1.21 3.76 -5.48
C ASN A 24 1.69 2.32 -5.25
N TRP A 25 1.20 1.70 -4.18
CA TRP A 25 1.48 0.30 -3.84
C TRP A 25 0.19 -0.47 -3.56
N GLN A 26 0.06 -1.64 -4.18
CA GLN A 26 -0.96 -2.60 -3.85
C GLN A 26 -0.52 -3.56 -2.73
N LEU A 27 -1.26 -3.56 -1.62
CA LEU A 27 -1.05 -4.42 -0.46
C LEU A 27 -2.16 -5.47 -0.32
N CYS A 28 -1.79 -6.65 0.19
CA CYS A 28 -2.78 -7.61 0.69
C CYS A 28 -3.15 -7.29 2.15
N GLN A 29 -4.27 -7.84 2.64
CA GLN A 29 -4.71 -7.64 4.04
C GLN A 29 -3.63 -7.96 5.05
N LYS A 30 -2.95 -9.10 4.90
CA LYS A 30 -1.95 -9.56 5.87
C LYS A 30 -0.79 -8.57 6.02
N HIS A 31 -0.27 -8.02 4.92
CA HIS A 31 0.84 -7.07 4.99
C HIS A 31 0.39 -5.69 5.48
N TYR A 32 -0.83 -5.28 5.14
CA TYR A 32 -1.39 -4.07 5.74
C TYR A 32 -1.52 -4.21 7.26
N ASP A 33 -1.98 -5.37 7.75
CA ASP A 33 -2.20 -5.63 9.17
C ASP A 33 -0.90 -5.84 9.96
N CYS A 34 0.08 -6.52 9.35
CA CYS A 34 1.33 -6.89 9.99
C CYS A 34 2.34 -5.73 10.06
N ASP A 35 2.25 -4.75 9.16
CA ASP A 35 3.28 -3.73 9.00
C ASP A 35 2.78 -2.34 9.45
N THR A 36 2.81 -2.15 10.77
CA THR A 36 2.36 -0.91 11.42
C THR A 36 3.22 0.30 11.06
N CYS A 37 4.49 0.09 10.68
CA CYS A 37 5.37 1.16 10.18
C CYS A 37 4.93 1.65 8.79
N PHE A 38 4.46 0.75 7.94
CA PHE A 38 3.86 1.13 6.67
C PHE A 38 2.62 2.00 6.88
N GLN A 39 1.73 1.61 7.79
CA GLN A 39 0.49 2.36 8.06
C GLN A 39 0.73 3.83 8.41
N LYS A 40 1.80 4.14 9.15
CA LYS A 40 2.13 5.51 9.58
C LYS A 40 2.53 6.45 8.44
N ASN A 41 3.01 5.91 7.32
CA ASN A 41 3.49 6.69 6.17
C ASN A 41 2.51 6.65 4.98
N ILE A 42 1.37 5.96 5.14
CA ILE A 42 0.32 5.95 4.13
C ILE A 42 -0.40 7.29 4.18
N LYS A 43 -0.45 7.98 3.04
CA LYS A 43 -1.22 9.22 2.89
C LYS A 43 -2.67 8.94 2.53
N ASN A 44 -2.88 7.97 1.65
CA ASN A 44 -4.21 7.57 1.21
C ASN A 44 -4.30 6.06 1.07
N ILE A 45 -5.45 5.49 1.41
CA ILE A 45 -5.72 4.06 1.25
C ILE A 45 -7.07 3.85 0.60
N GLU A 46 -7.06 3.19 -0.55
CA GLU A 46 -8.25 2.77 -1.26
C GLU A 46 -8.43 1.25 -1.14
N LYS A 47 -9.64 0.84 -0.79
CA LYS A 47 -9.99 -0.58 -0.68
C LYS A 47 -10.42 -1.09 -2.05
N LEU A 48 -9.68 -2.03 -2.60
CA LEU A 48 -9.98 -2.65 -3.88
C LEU A 48 -11.15 -3.63 -3.68
N LYS A 49 -12.26 -3.40 -4.40
CA LYS A 49 -13.47 -4.24 -4.38
C LYS A 49 -13.22 -5.62 -5.00
#